data_AF-A0A5J4UFI5-F1
#
_entry.id   AF-A0A5J4UFI5-F1
#
_cell.length_a   1.000
_cell.length_b   1.000
_cell.length_c   1.000
_cell.angle_alpha   90.00
_cell.angle_beta   90.00
_cell.angle_gamma   90.00
#
_symmetry.space_group_name_H-M   'P 1'
#
loop_
_entity.id
_entity.type
_entity.pdbx_description
1 polymer ?
#
loop_
_entity_poly.entity_id
_entity_poly.type
_entity_poly.pdbx_seq_one_letter_code
_entity_poly.pdbx_strand_id
1 'polypeptide(L)'
;MEQILKFHKLFSYELQCVCYNWTVHSRVGQTFCKQAPFMKISVEYFQKKEQASKLLRELLKSDPKFNQIVEDISQQEEVNHEPLEQLLNRPVKRISEYNLLLQKMNESMFDWQPDSKHVHLASKMMEEIASFFNFCIHRTAWLIENQKELERKQQEEDEEQMKIINDTKLVLKMDEKQKQLYLMNAIEGRFLFLLFTPTNTYLFDAMNSDARRRFITKLEGYVRKQVETNDKKVEG
;
A
#
# COMPACT_ATOMS: atom_id res chain seq x y z
N MET A 1 18.86 7.89 3.71
CA MET A 1 18.90 9.38 3.64
C MET A 1 20.29 9.94 3.85
N GLU A 2 21.02 9.61 4.92
CA GLU A 2 22.37 10.16 5.16
C GLU A 2 23.36 9.88 4.02
N GLN A 3 23.33 8.69 3.44
CA GLN A 3 24.20 8.34 2.32
C GLN A 3 23.92 9.19 1.07
N ILE A 4 22.64 9.42 0.77
CA ILE A 4 22.18 10.32 -0.31
C ILE A 4 22.69 11.74 -0.05
N LEU A 5 22.56 12.24 1.18
CA LEU A 5 23.07 13.55 1.56
C LEU A 5 24.58 13.66 1.38
N LYS A 6 25.35 12.68 1.85
CA LYS A 6 26.83 12.65 1.70
C LYS A 6 27.22 12.66 0.22
N PHE A 7 26.59 11.82 -0.59
CA PHE A 7 26.80 11.79 -2.04
C PHE A 7 26.52 13.15 -2.69
N HIS A 8 25.34 13.74 -2.45
CA HIS A 8 24.99 15.01 -3.09
C HIS A 8 25.82 16.19 -2.59
N LYS A 9 26.31 16.18 -1.35
CA LYS A 9 27.28 17.20 -0.87
C LYS A 9 28.59 17.13 -1.66
N LEU A 10 29.14 15.93 -1.83
CA LEU A 10 30.36 15.72 -2.62
C LEU A 10 30.14 16.09 -4.08
N PHE A 11 29.03 15.64 -4.67
CA PHE A 11 28.72 15.94 -6.06
C PHE A 11 28.51 17.44 -6.30
N SER A 12 27.80 18.12 -5.39
CA SER A 12 27.61 19.57 -5.44
C SER A 12 28.96 20.30 -5.38
N TYR A 13 29.88 19.85 -4.54
CA TYR A 13 31.23 20.43 -4.47
C TYR A 13 31.99 20.26 -5.79
N GLU A 14 31.97 19.06 -6.40
CA GLU A 14 32.61 18.84 -7.70
C GLU A 14 32.02 19.75 -8.79
N LEU A 15 30.70 19.89 -8.84
CA LEU A 15 30.02 20.80 -9.79
C LEU A 15 30.39 22.26 -9.54
N GLN A 16 30.40 22.70 -8.27
CA GLN A 16 30.80 24.06 -7.89
C GLN A 16 32.23 24.37 -8.33
N CYS A 17 33.18 23.43 -8.16
CA CYS A 17 34.55 23.60 -8.60
C CYS A 17 34.66 23.87 -10.12
N VAL A 18 33.83 23.19 -10.92
CA VAL A 18 33.74 23.42 -12.38
C VAL A 18 33.09 24.78 -12.68
N CYS A 19 32.03 25.16 -11.95
CA CYS A 19 31.33 26.42 -12.14
C CYS A 19 32.17 27.65 -11.74
N TYR A 20 32.92 27.57 -10.64
CA TYR A 20 33.76 28.69 -10.18
C TYR A 20 34.92 29.00 -11.14
N ASN A 21 35.43 27.99 -11.84
CA ASN A 21 36.53 28.14 -12.80
C ASN A 21 36.04 27.91 -14.24
N TRP A 22 34.92 28.53 -14.60
CA TRP A 22 34.28 28.29 -15.89
C TRP A 22 35.12 28.79 -17.06
N THR A 23 35.35 27.92 -18.04
CA THR A 23 36.04 28.24 -19.29
C THR A 23 35.35 27.53 -20.46
N VAL A 24 35.76 27.85 -21.69
CA VAL A 24 35.31 27.12 -22.89
C VAL A 24 35.70 25.62 -22.88
N HIS A 25 36.61 25.22 -21.98
CA HIS A 25 37.04 23.84 -21.79
C HIS A 25 36.42 23.16 -20.56
N SER A 26 35.50 23.82 -19.84
CA SER A 26 34.81 23.24 -18.68
C SER A 26 33.96 22.03 -19.08
N ARG A 27 33.93 21.00 -18.22
CA ARG A 27 33.32 19.69 -18.52
C ARG A 27 32.37 19.22 -17.42
N VAL A 28 31.14 19.71 -17.47
CA VAL A 28 30.08 19.32 -16.53
C VAL A 28 29.58 17.90 -16.84
N GLY A 29 29.40 17.57 -18.12
CA GLY A 29 29.03 16.24 -18.57
C GLY A 29 30.00 15.17 -18.08
N GLN A 30 31.31 15.44 -18.14
CA GLN A 30 32.31 14.53 -17.60
C GLN A 30 32.12 14.26 -16.09
N THR A 31 31.79 15.31 -15.34
CA THR A 31 31.51 15.18 -13.89
C THR A 31 30.27 14.33 -13.65
N PHE A 32 29.20 14.51 -14.44
CA PHE A 32 28.03 13.65 -14.39
C PHE A 32 28.34 12.20 -14.77
N CYS A 33 29.11 11.92 -15.82
CA CYS A 33 29.52 10.56 -16.19
C CYS A 33 30.24 9.85 -15.04
N LYS A 34 31.15 10.55 -14.35
CA LYS A 34 31.88 10.02 -13.20
C LYS A 34 30.95 9.66 -12.05
N GLN A 35 29.91 10.46 -11.81
CA GLN A 35 29.05 10.35 -10.63
C GLN A 35 27.76 9.54 -10.86
N ALA A 36 27.31 9.42 -12.11
CA ALA A 36 26.09 8.71 -12.49
C ALA A 36 26.00 7.28 -11.93
N PRO A 37 27.06 6.44 -11.94
CA PRO A 37 27.00 5.09 -11.37
C PRO A 37 26.61 5.06 -9.88
N PHE A 38 26.96 6.10 -9.12
CA PHE A 38 26.69 6.20 -7.69
C PHE A 38 25.28 6.73 -7.39
N MET A 39 24.58 7.33 -8.35
CA MET A 39 23.22 7.86 -8.15
C MET A 39 22.20 6.77 -7.81
N LYS A 40 22.50 5.50 -8.12
CA LYS A 40 21.72 4.32 -7.71
C LYS A 40 21.62 4.16 -6.18
N ILE A 41 22.41 4.87 -5.39
CA ILE A 41 22.27 4.93 -3.93
C ILE A 41 20.88 5.41 -3.46
N SER A 42 20.15 6.13 -4.32
CA SER A 42 18.79 6.58 -4.03
C SER A 42 17.72 5.50 -4.22
N VAL A 43 18.05 4.32 -4.77
CA VAL A 43 17.07 3.28 -5.12
C VAL A 43 16.38 2.73 -3.87
N GLU A 44 17.17 2.39 -2.85
CA GLU A 44 16.65 1.89 -1.59
C GLU A 44 15.72 2.91 -0.93
N TYR A 45 16.05 4.20 -1.04
CA TYR A 45 15.19 5.26 -0.55
C TYR A 45 13.85 5.30 -1.30
N PHE A 46 13.85 5.21 -2.63
CA PHE A 46 12.62 5.29 -3.42
C PHE A 46 11.70 4.10 -3.13
N GLN A 47 12.26 2.91 -2.94
CA GLN A 47 11.49 1.71 -2.59
C GLN A 47 10.82 1.83 -1.21
N LYS A 48 11.46 2.48 -0.24
CA LYS A 48 10.94 2.67 1.12
C LYS A 48 10.08 3.93 1.28
N LYS A 49 10.22 4.90 0.38
CA LYS A 49 9.58 6.22 0.47
C LYS A 49 8.06 6.12 0.53
N GLU A 50 7.44 5.23 -0.26
CA GLU A 50 5.98 5.09 -0.25
C GLU A 50 5.46 4.57 1.10
N GLN A 51 6.16 3.62 1.71
CA GLN A 51 5.83 3.13 3.05
C GLN A 51 6.01 4.22 4.11
N ALA A 52 7.10 4.98 4.04
CA ALA A 52 7.35 6.12 4.92
C ALA A 52 6.28 7.21 4.78
N SER A 53 5.82 7.51 3.56
CA SER A 53 4.72 8.46 3.31
C SER A 53 3.38 7.97 3.87
N LYS A 54 3.10 6.67 3.83
CA LYS A 54 1.89 6.10 4.46
C LYS A 54 1.96 6.25 5.98
N LEU A 55 3.07 5.82 6.59
CA LEU A 55 3.28 5.95 8.03
C LEU A 55 3.22 7.41 8.49
N LEU A 56 3.82 8.34 7.73
CA LEU A 56 3.74 9.76 8.02
C LEU A 56 2.28 10.24 8.05
N ARG A 57 1.48 9.91 7.03
CA ARG A 57 0.05 10.28 6.97
C ARG A 57 -0.77 9.66 8.10
N GLU A 58 -0.44 8.46 8.54
CA GLU A 58 -1.08 7.82 9.69
C GLU A 58 -0.73 8.54 11.00
N LEU A 59 0.55 8.83 11.23
CA LEU A 59 1.03 9.52 12.43
C LEU A 59 0.48 10.95 12.53
N LEU A 60 0.43 11.68 11.42
CA LEU A 60 -0.16 13.03 11.39
C LEU A 60 -1.65 13.03 11.77
N LYS A 61 -2.36 11.91 11.54
CA LYS A 61 -3.77 11.76 11.93
C LYS A 61 -3.96 11.25 13.36
N SER A 62 -3.10 10.34 13.80
CA SER A 62 -3.26 9.63 15.08
C SER A 62 -2.62 10.36 16.27
N ASP A 63 -1.60 11.19 16.02
CA ASP A 63 -0.87 11.91 17.06
C ASP A 63 -0.89 13.44 16.81
N PRO A 64 -1.79 14.18 17.50
CA PRO A 64 -1.88 15.64 17.37
C PRO A 64 -0.62 16.38 17.80
N LYS A 65 0.17 15.85 18.75
CA LYS A 65 1.41 16.50 19.19
C LYS A 65 2.46 16.38 18.10
N PHE A 66 2.58 15.20 17.50
CA PHE A 66 3.45 15.00 16.34
C PHE A 66 3.05 15.90 15.17
N ASN A 67 1.75 16.01 14.88
CA ASN A 67 1.26 16.90 13.83
C ASN A 67 1.66 18.36 14.10
N GLN A 68 1.46 18.87 15.32
CA GLN A 68 1.87 20.23 15.68
C GLN A 68 3.37 20.46 15.48
N ILE A 69 4.22 19.51 15.89
CA ILE A 69 5.67 19.62 15.70
C ILE A 69 6.02 19.70 14.21
N VAL A 70 5.40 18.86 13.37
CA VAL A 70 5.64 18.87 11.92
C VAL A 70 5.15 20.17 11.29
N GLU A 71 4.01 20.71 11.74
CA GLU A 71 3.49 22.01 11.30
C GLU A 71 4.44 23.14 11.71
N ASP A 72 4.90 23.17 12.96
CA ASP A 72 5.84 24.18 13.46
C ASP A 72 7.15 24.18 12.66
N ILE A 73 7.70 22.99 12.38
CA ILE A 73 8.88 22.84 11.52
C ILE A 73 8.59 23.35 10.11
N SER A 74 7.40 23.05 9.57
CA SER A 74 7.01 23.53 8.24
C SER A 74 6.84 25.04 8.15
N GLN A 75 6.79 25.78 9.26
CA GLN A 75 6.78 27.25 9.26
C GLN A 75 8.18 27.86 9.29
N GLN A 76 9.23 27.06 9.43
CA GLN A 76 10.61 27.55 9.48
C GLN A 76 11.09 28.00 8.10
N GLU A 77 11.88 29.08 8.06
CA GLU A 77 12.45 29.63 6.82
C GLU A 77 13.44 28.65 6.18
N GLU A 78 14.18 27.90 7.02
CA GLU A 78 15.18 26.91 6.61
C GLU A 78 14.58 25.79 5.73
N VAL A 79 13.29 25.50 5.88
CA VAL A 79 12.58 24.51 5.06
C VAL A 79 11.76 25.13 3.92
N ASN A 80 11.88 26.45 3.71
CA ASN A 80 11.14 27.23 2.71
C ASN A 80 9.62 27.06 2.80
N HIS A 81 9.09 26.97 4.01
CA HIS A 81 7.68 26.74 4.28
C HIS A 81 7.08 25.50 3.60
N GLU A 82 7.90 24.49 3.29
CA GLU A 82 7.48 23.31 2.55
C GLU A 82 7.09 22.16 3.50
N PRO A 83 5.94 21.49 3.29
CA PRO A 83 5.53 20.35 4.11
C PRO A 83 6.55 19.21 4.07
N LEU A 84 6.68 18.48 5.19
CA LEU A 84 7.61 17.36 5.31
C LEU A 84 7.45 16.31 4.20
N GLU A 85 6.21 16.01 3.79
CA GLU A 85 5.95 15.05 2.70
C GLU A 85 6.56 15.50 1.37
N GLN A 86 6.56 16.80 1.08
CA GLN A 86 7.15 17.34 -0.14
C GLN A 86 8.69 17.34 -0.06
N LEU A 87 9.26 17.63 1.10
CA LEU A 87 10.71 17.50 1.33
C LEU A 87 11.20 16.06 1.07
N LEU A 88 10.40 15.06 1.48
CA LEU A 88 10.68 13.64 1.21
C LEU A 88 10.56 13.27 -0.30
N ASN A 89 9.88 14.08 -1.12
CA ASN A 89 9.84 13.86 -2.57
C ASN A 89 11.07 14.42 -3.30
N ARG A 90 11.81 15.35 -2.69
CA ARG A 90 12.93 16.04 -3.36
C ARG A 90 14.01 15.08 -3.91
N PRO A 91 14.46 14.03 -3.20
CA PRO A 91 15.45 13.11 -3.76
C PRO A 91 14.94 12.36 -5.00
N VAL A 92 13.64 12.04 -5.06
CA VAL A 92 12.99 11.42 -6.22
C VAL A 92 13.00 12.38 -7.40
N LYS A 93 12.50 13.59 -7.16
CA LYS A 93 12.41 14.65 -8.16
C LYS A 93 13.79 15.00 -8.73
N ARG A 94 14.83 15.01 -7.89
CA ARG A 94 16.18 15.42 -8.28
C ARG A 94 16.77 14.56 -9.41
N ILE A 95 16.49 13.26 -9.42
CA ILE A 95 16.95 12.36 -10.49
C ILE A 95 16.29 12.73 -11.83
N SER A 96 14.98 12.97 -11.82
CA SER A 96 14.24 13.40 -13.00
C SER A 96 14.72 14.78 -13.50
N GLU A 97 15.00 15.71 -12.59
CA GLU A 97 15.54 17.03 -12.90
C GLU A 97 16.91 16.93 -13.60
N TYR A 98 17.83 16.11 -13.10
CA TYR A 98 19.12 15.89 -13.74
C TYR A 98 19.00 15.32 -15.16
N ASN A 99 18.10 14.35 -15.36
CA ASN A 99 17.85 13.79 -16.69
C ASN A 99 17.39 14.89 -17.67
N LEU A 100 16.38 15.67 -17.29
CA LEU A 100 15.84 16.74 -18.14
C LEU A 100 16.89 17.82 -18.44
N LEU A 101 17.69 18.21 -17.44
CA LEU A 101 18.73 19.22 -17.62
C LEU A 101 19.82 18.75 -18.59
N LEU A 102 20.27 17.51 -18.48
CA LEU A 102 21.29 16.96 -19.38
C LEU A 102 20.76 16.74 -20.80
N GLN A 103 19.50 16.32 -20.95
CA GLN A 103 18.86 16.23 -22.27
C GLN A 103 18.84 17.60 -22.95
N LYS A 104 18.36 18.64 -22.27
CA LYS A 104 18.35 20.01 -22.79
C LYS A 104 19.76 20.53 -23.08
N MET A 105 20.72 20.24 -22.21
CA MET A 105 22.11 20.62 -22.43
C MET A 105 22.65 19.95 -23.70
N ASN A 106 22.44 18.65 -23.87
CA ASN A 106 22.83 17.89 -25.05
C ASN A 106 22.20 18.44 -26.35
N GLU A 107 20.91 18.78 -26.33
CA GLU A 107 20.21 19.38 -27.49
C GLU A 107 20.79 20.74 -27.90
N SER A 108 21.31 21.50 -26.93
CA SER A 108 21.85 22.84 -27.15
C SER A 108 23.33 22.90 -27.51
N MET A 109 24.06 21.77 -27.45
CA MET A 109 25.51 21.75 -27.70
C MET A 109 25.87 21.52 -29.15
N PHE A 110 26.97 22.16 -29.56
CA PHE A 110 27.63 21.91 -30.83
C PHE A 110 28.70 20.81 -30.69
N ASP A 111 28.91 20.03 -31.75
CA ASP A 111 29.86 18.91 -31.77
C ASP A 111 31.31 19.30 -31.47
N TRP A 112 31.69 20.53 -31.77
CA TRP A 112 33.05 21.04 -31.53
C TRP A 112 33.30 21.42 -30.07
N GLN A 113 32.26 21.51 -29.23
CA GLN A 113 32.43 21.86 -27.82
C GLN A 113 33.12 20.73 -27.06
N PRO A 114 34.11 21.02 -26.19
CA PRO A 114 34.93 20.00 -25.53
C PRO A 114 34.16 18.97 -24.69
N ASP A 115 32.98 19.34 -24.20
CA ASP A 115 32.14 18.51 -23.33
C ASP A 115 31.00 17.79 -24.08
N SER A 116 30.80 18.06 -25.37
CA SER A 116 29.67 17.55 -26.16
C SER A 116 29.50 16.02 -26.03
N LYS A 117 30.60 15.27 -26.24
CA LYS A 117 30.60 13.80 -26.10
C LYS A 117 30.27 13.32 -24.69
N HIS A 118 30.77 14.00 -23.66
CA HIS A 118 30.51 13.61 -22.28
C HIS A 118 29.09 13.92 -21.87
N VAL A 119 28.52 15.04 -22.29
CA VAL A 119 27.13 15.36 -21.96
C VAL A 119 26.17 14.45 -22.71
N HIS A 120 26.47 14.10 -23.96
CA HIS A 120 25.72 13.06 -24.67
C HIS A 120 25.69 11.74 -23.87
N LEU A 121 26.87 11.29 -23.42
CA LEU A 121 26.97 10.08 -22.60
C LEU A 121 26.25 10.24 -21.26
N ALA A 122 26.44 11.35 -20.55
CA ALA A 122 25.79 11.63 -19.28
C ALA A 122 24.26 11.64 -19.42
N SER A 123 23.74 12.24 -20.49
CA SER A 123 22.31 12.23 -20.81
C SER A 123 21.79 10.81 -20.99
N LYS A 124 22.52 9.94 -21.70
CA LYS A 124 22.15 8.54 -21.88
C LYS A 124 22.19 7.75 -20.57
N MET A 125 23.24 7.93 -19.77
CA MET A 125 23.35 7.30 -18.46
C MET A 125 22.21 7.73 -17.52
N MET A 126 21.85 9.02 -17.52
CA MET A 126 20.76 9.52 -16.69
C MET A 126 19.38 9.07 -17.17
N GLU A 127 19.18 8.92 -18.48
CA GLU A 127 17.98 8.32 -19.05
C GLU A 127 17.80 6.87 -18.59
N GLU A 128 18.86 6.05 -18.66
CA GLU A 128 18.87 4.68 -18.15
C GLU A 128 18.59 4.62 -16.65
N ILE A 129 19.23 5.49 -15.88
CA ILE A 129 19.03 5.58 -14.43
C ILE A 129 17.58 5.95 -14.12
N ALA A 130 17.04 6.99 -14.75
CA ALA A 130 15.65 7.41 -14.53
C ALA A 130 14.65 6.29 -14.89
N SER A 131 14.89 5.59 -16.00
CA SER A 131 14.10 4.42 -16.40
C SER A 131 14.18 3.29 -15.37
N PHE A 132 15.38 2.98 -14.88
CA PHE A 132 15.59 1.98 -13.83
C PHE A 132 14.86 2.34 -12.53
N PHE A 133 14.89 3.60 -12.12
CA PHE A 133 14.15 4.07 -10.96
C PHE A 133 12.64 3.91 -11.11
N ASN A 134 12.09 4.31 -12.27
CA ASN A 134 10.67 4.10 -12.58
C ASN A 134 10.31 2.62 -12.52
N PHE A 135 11.13 1.76 -13.12
CA PHE A 135 10.96 0.31 -13.05
C PHE A 135 10.96 -0.21 -11.61
N CYS A 136 11.90 0.23 -10.76
CA CYS A 136 11.96 -0.18 -9.35
C CYS A 136 10.71 0.26 -8.58
N ILE A 137 10.24 1.49 -8.77
CA ILE A 137 9.03 2.02 -8.12
C ILE A 137 7.81 1.17 -8.52
N HIS A 138 7.63 0.93 -9.83
CA HIS A 138 6.50 0.13 -10.34
C HIS A 138 6.57 -1.33 -9.89
N ARG A 139 7.75 -1.95 -9.89
CA ARG A 139 7.95 -3.32 -9.42
C ARG A 139 7.60 -3.47 -7.95
N THR A 140 8.02 -2.54 -7.09
CA THR A 140 7.68 -2.57 -5.66
C THR A 140 6.18 -2.45 -5.45
N ALA A 141 5.51 -1.54 -6.17
CA ALA A 141 4.06 -1.41 -6.11
C ALA A 141 3.34 -2.70 -6.55
N TRP A 142 3.80 -3.32 -7.64
CA TRP A 142 3.26 -4.59 -8.14
C TRP A 142 3.42 -5.74 -7.15
N LEU A 143 4.58 -5.88 -6.50
CA LEU A 143 4.82 -6.93 -5.51
C LEU A 143 3.88 -6.79 -4.31
N ILE A 144 3.67 -5.56 -3.83
CA ILE A 144 2.76 -5.28 -2.71
C ILE A 144 1.33 -5.65 -3.08
N GLU A 145 0.87 -5.32 -4.28
CA GLU A 145 -0.49 -5.61 -4.71
C GLU A 145 -0.74 -7.12 -4.85
N ASN A 146 0.20 -7.86 -5.45
CA ASN A 146 0.08 -9.32 -5.55
C ASN A 146 0.12 -10.00 -4.18
N GLN A 147 0.91 -9.49 -3.25
CA GLN A 147 0.93 -10.03 -1.90
C GLN A 147 -0.41 -9.84 -1.19
N LYS A 148 -1.02 -8.66 -1.29
CA LYS A 148 -2.36 -8.40 -0.75
C LYS A 148 -3.44 -9.27 -1.37
N GLU A 149 -3.33 -9.52 -2.68
CA GLU A 149 -4.25 -10.41 -3.39
C GLU A 149 -4.14 -11.85 -2.90
N LEU A 150 -2.91 -12.34 -2.63
CA LEU A 150 -2.69 -13.65 -2.04
C LEU A 150 -3.24 -13.75 -0.62
N GLU A 151 -3.03 -12.71 0.21
CA GLU A 151 -3.57 -12.65 1.57
C GLU A 151 -5.10 -12.65 1.58
N ARG A 152 -5.75 -11.92 0.65
CA ARG A 152 -7.22 -11.94 0.51
C ARG A 152 -7.74 -13.33 0.14
N LYS A 153 -7.10 -14.00 -0.82
CA LYS A 153 -7.49 -15.38 -1.20
C LYS A 153 -7.33 -16.36 -0.05
N GLN A 154 -6.24 -16.24 0.72
CA GLN A 154 -6.04 -17.08 1.89
C GLN A 154 -7.14 -16.86 2.95
N GLN A 155 -7.53 -15.60 3.19
CA GLN A 155 -8.63 -15.29 4.11
C GLN A 155 -9.96 -15.87 3.65
N GLU A 156 -10.28 -15.77 2.35
CA GLU A 156 -11.48 -16.38 1.78
C GLU A 156 -11.48 -17.90 1.93
N GLU A 157 -10.35 -18.56 1.68
CA GLU A 157 -10.18 -20.01 1.89
C GLU A 157 -10.33 -20.39 3.37
N ASP A 158 -9.74 -19.61 4.29
CA ASP A 158 -9.83 -19.84 5.73
C ASP A 158 -11.28 -19.68 6.23
N GLU A 159 -12.01 -18.67 5.73
CA GLU A 159 -13.44 -18.45 6.03
C GLU A 159 -14.30 -19.61 5.51
N GLU A 160 -14.04 -20.10 4.30
CA GLU A 160 -14.77 -21.22 3.71
C GLU A 160 -14.51 -22.52 4.48
N GLN A 161 -13.25 -22.79 4.84
CA GLN A 161 -12.89 -23.93 5.69
C GLN A 161 -13.56 -23.85 7.06
N MET A 162 -13.56 -22.66 7.69
CA MET A 162 -14.20 -22.46 8.99
C MET A 162 -15.71 -22.69 8.92
N LYS A 163 -16.36 -22.30 7.81
CA LYS A 163 -17.78 -22.59 7.56
C LYS A 163 -18.04 -24.09 7.44
N ILE A 164 -17.22 -24.82 6.66
CA ILE A 164 -17.32 -26.28 6.51
C ILE A 164 -17.18 -27.00 7.87
N ILE A 165 -16.20 -26.58 8.68
CA ILE A 165 -15.97 -27.14 10.03
C ILE A 165 -17.19 -26.88 10.93
N ASN A 166 -17.75 -25.68 10.90
CA ASN A 166 -18.93 -25.34 11.69
C ASN A 166 -20.17 -26.15 11.25
N ASP A 167 -20.41 -26.26 9.95
CA ASP A 167 -21.50 -27.07 9.39
C ASP A 167 -21.34 -28.56 9.79
N THR A 168 -20.12 -29.08 9.72
CA THR A 168 -19.80 -30.46 10.14
C THR A 168 -20.05 -30.66 11.64
N LYS A 169 -19.63 -29.73 12.49
CA LYS A 169 -19.90 -29.77 13.94
C LYS A 169 -21.39 -29.73 14.26
N LEU A 170 -22.17 -28.95 13.52
CA LEU A 170 -23.63 -28.91 13.62
C LEU A 170 -24.23 -30.28 13.29
N VAL A 171 -23.84 -30.88 12.17
CA VAL A 171 -24.30 -32.21 11.74
C VAL A 171 -23.94 -33.29 12.77
N LEU A 172 -22.75 -33.24 13.37
CA LEU A 172 -22.34 -34.22 14.39
C LEU A 172 -23.20 -34.16 15.65
N LYS A 173 -23.72 -32.98 16.02
CA LYS A 173 -24.60 -32.78 17.19
C LYS A 173 -26.07 -33.16 16.92
N MET A 174 -26.44 -33.43 15.67
CA MET A 174 -27.80 -33.83 15.30
C MET A 174 -28.09 -35.31 15.60
N ASP A 175 -29.34 -35.64 15.93
CA ASP A 175 -29.82 -37.01 16.00
C ASP A 175 -30.00 -37.65 14.61
N GLU A 176 -30.22 -38.97 14.54
CA GLU A 176 -30.36 -39.71 13.26
C GLU A 176 -31.55 -39.24 12.40
N LYS A 177 -32.67 -38.86 13.02
CA LYS A 177 -33.86 -38.38 12.31
C LYS A 177 -33.60 -36.98 11.73
N GLN A 178 -32.87 -36.14 12.45
CA GLN A 178 -32.44 -34.81 12.00
C GLN A 178 -31.44 -34.89 10.85
N LYS A 179 -30.48 -35.82 10.91
CA LYS A 179 -29.51 -36.07 9.83
C LYS A 179 -30.18 -36.53 8.53
N GLN A 180 -31.12 -37.48 8.62
CA GLN A 180 -31.91 -37.97 7.49
C GLN A 180 -32.68 -36.83 6.81
N LEU A 181 -33.32 -35.97 7.60
CA LEU A 181 -34.09 -34.83 7.06
C LEU A 181 -33.18 -33.80 6.38
N TYR A 182 -32.02 -33.48 6.96
CA TYR A 182 -31.03 -32.57 6.37
C TYR A 182 -30.52 -33.07 5.01
N LEU A 183 -30.25 -34.39 4.90
CA LEU A 183 -29.78 -35.02 3.66
C LEU A 183 -30.86 -35.08 2.57
N MET A 184 -32.13 -35.35 2.90
CA MET A 184 -33.22 -35.30 1.92
C MET A 184 -33.41 -33.89 1.33
N ASN A 185 -33.22 -32.84 2.15
CA ASN A 185 -33.46 -31.46 1.74
C ASN A 185 -32.38 -30.91 0.78
N ALA A 186 -31.13 -31.36 0.90
CA ALA A 186 -30.03 -30.92 0.03
C ALA A 186 -30.19 -31.39 -1.44
N ILE A 187 -30.93 -32.47 -1.66
CA ILE A 187 -31.12 -33.10 -2.99
C ILE A 187 -32.22 -32.38 -3.80
N GLU A 188 -33.15 -31.67 -3.15
CA GLU A 188 -34.31 -31.04 -3.82
C GLU A 188 -34.20 -29.51 -4.02
N GLY A 189 -33.06 -28.89 -3.70
CA GLY A 189 -32.85 -27.45 -3.91
C GLY A 189 -33.72 -26.55 -3.03
N ARG A 190 -34.31 -27.08 -1.95
CA ARG A 190 -35.16 -26.34 -0.99
C ARG A 190 -34.39 -26.11 0.31
N PHE A 191 -34.28 -24.85 0.73
CA PHE A 191 -33.64 -24.48 1.99
C PHE A 191 -34.63 -24.62 3.14
N LEU A 192 -34.71 -25.83 3.71
CA LEU A 192 -35.52 -26.13 4.88
C LEU A 192 -34.71 -25.90 6.17
N PHE A 193 -35.19 -25.00 7.02
CA PHE A 193 -34.62 -24.69 8.32
C PHE A 193 -35.31 -25.48 9.41
N LEU A 194 -34.51 -26.15 10.23
CA LEU A 194 -34.97 -26.85 11.42
C LEU A 194 -34.69 -26.00 12.65
N LEU A 195 -35.74 -25.63 13.38
CA LEU A 195 -35.64 -24.97 14.68
C LEU A 195 -35.87 -26.01 15.77
N PHE A 196 -34.81 -26.37 16.47
CA PHE A 196 -34.87 -27.33 17.57
C PHE A 196 -35.12 -26.61 18.88
N THR A 197 -36.24 -26.93 19.51
CA THR A 197 -36.53 -26.60 20.92
C THR A 197 -36.48 -27.90 21.74
N PRO A 198 -36.31 -27.83 23.08
CA PRO A 198 -36.24 -29.02 23.93
C PRO A 198 -37.46 -29.95 23.81
N THR A 199 -38.60 -29.44 23.34
CA THR A 199 -39.87 -30.18 23.26
C THR A 199 -40.40 -30.33 21.83
N ASN A 200 -39.88 -29.60 20.84
CA ASN A 200 -40.41 -29.62 19.48
C ASN A 200 -39.35 -29.26 18.42
N THR A 201 -39.54 -29.79 17.23
CA THR A 201 -38.77 -29.41 16.03
C THR A 201 -39.70 -28.71 15.04
N TYR A 202 -39.38 -27.48 14.68
CA TYR A 202 -40.13 -26.70 13.69
C TYR A 202 -39.41 -26.74 12.34
N LEU A 203 -40.15 -27.04 11.27
CA LEU A 203 -39.64 -27.10 9.91
C LEU A 203 -40.13 -25.88 9.12
N PHE A 204 -39.21 -25.09 8.57
CA PHE A 204 -39.53 -23.89 7.80
C PHE A 204 -38.92 -23.96 6.40
N ASP A 205 -39.76 -23.94 5.35
CA ASP A 205 -39.34 -23.93 3.95
C ASP A 205 -39.17 -22.48 3.47
N ALA A 206 -37.93 -22.03 3.26
CA ALA A 206 -37.66 -20.71 2.69
C ALA A 206 -37.23 -20.86 1.22
N MET A 207 -38.13 -20.53 0.30
CA MET A 207 -37.92 -20.73 -1.14
C MET A 207 -36.84 -19.83 -1.78
N ASN A 208 -36.31 -18.81 -1.07
CA ASN A 208 -35.20 -17.96 -1.56
C ASN A 208 -34.34 -17.34 -0.42
N SER A 209 -33.13 -16.89 -0.78
CA SER A 209 -32.13 -16.34 0.17
C SER A 209 -32.60 -15.08 0.91
N ASP A 210 -33.42 -14.24 0.28
CA ASP A 210 -33.99 -13.05 0.91
C ASP A 210 -35.04 -13.38 1.97
N ALA A 211 -35.88 -14.39 1.72
CA ALA A 211 -36.82 -14.92 2.71
C ALA A 211 -36.08 -15.50 3.92
N ARG A 212 -34.96 -16.20 3.69
CA ARG A 212 -34.06 -16.68 4.74
C ARG A 212 -33.52 -15.53 5.59
N ARG A 213 -32.91 -14.50 4.98
CA ARG A 213 -32.29 -13.39 5.73
C ARG A 213 -33.30 -12.67 6.62
N ARG A 214 -34.50 -12.40 6.08
CA ARG A 214 -35.60 -11.78 6.84
C ARG A 214 -36.07 -12.65 8.01
N PHE A 215 -36.16 -13.96 7.82
CA PHE A 215 -36.59 -14.89 8.86
C PHE A 215 -35.58 -14.98 10.02
N ILE A 216 -34.29 -15.12 9.72
CA ILE A 216 -33.22 -15.16 10.73
C ILE A 216 -33.18 -13.87 11.55
N THR A 217 -33.21 -12.70 10.90
CA THR A 217 -33.25 -11.40 11.61
C THR A 217 -34.46 -11.27 12.52
N LYS A 218 -35.62 -11.80 12.10
CA LYS A 218 -36.84 -11.79 12.92
C LYS A 218 -36.72 -12.72 14.13
N LEU A 219 -36.16 -13.92 13.95
CA LEU A 219 -35.90 -14.90 15.00
C LEU A 219 -34.89 -14.41 16.04
N GLU A 220 -33.75 -13.87 15.60
CA GLU A 220 -32.76 -13.25 16.48
C GLU A 220 -33.39 -12.14 17.32
N GLY A 221 -34.27 -11.33 16.71
CA GLY A 221 -35.07 -10.33 17.43
C GLY A 221 -36.02 -10.93 18.48
N TYR A 222 -36.66 -12.07 18.21
CA TYR A 222 -37.51 -12.76 19.19
C TYR A 222 -36.69 -13.38 20.34
N VAL A 223 -35.57 -14.04 20.03
CA VAL A 223 -34.69 -14.64 21.04
C VAL A 223 -34.10 -13.56 21.94
N ARG A 224 -33.62 -12.45 21.38
CA ARG A 224 -33.06 -11.32 22.15
C ARG A 224 -34.10 -10.74 23.12
N LYS A 225 -35.34 -10.57 22.66
CA LYS A 225 -36.46 -10.14 23.53
C LYS A 225 -36.77 -11.14 24.63
N GLN A 226 -36.69 -12.45 24.36
CA GLN A 226 -36.91 -13.50 25.37
C GLN A 226 -35.80 -13.55 26.43
N VAL A 227 -34.53 -13.35 26.04
CA VAL A 227 -33.42 -13.23 26.99
C VAL A 227 -33.60 -11.98 27.87
N GLU A 228 -33.92 -10.84 27.28
CA GLU A 228 -34.19 -9.59 28.02
C GLU A 228 -35.41 -9.67 28.95
N THR A 229 -36.42 -10.50 28.63
CA THR A 229 -37.58 -10.71 29.53
C THR A 229 -37.30 -11.73 30.63
N ASN A 230 -36.41 -12.69 30.41
CA ASN A 230 -35.99 -13.62 31.45
C ASN A 230 -35.04 -12.96 32.45
N ASP A 231 -34.11 -12.10 32.01
CA ASP A 231 -33.21 -11.37 32.91
C ASP A 231 -33.99 -10.40 33.82
N LYS A 232 -35.04 -9.75 33.29
CA LYS A 232 -35.92 -8.87 34.09
C LYS A 232 -36.82 -9.59 35.10
N LYS A 233 -36.98 -10.91 35.00
CA LYS A 233 -37.73 -11.71 35.98
C LYS A 233 -36.88 -12.26 37.11
N VAL A 234 -35.55 -12.17 37.01
CA VAL A 234 -34.62 -12.67 38.04
C VAL A 234 -34.20 -11.56 39.01
N GLU A 235 -34.38 -10.29 38.65
CA GLU A 235 -34.06 -9.12 39.50
C GLU A 235 -35.27 -8.49 40.22
N GLY A 236 -36.43 -9.16 40.24
CA GLY A 236 -37.67 -8.68 40.89
C GLY A 236 -38.12 -9.54 42.06
#